data_AF-A0A9Q1RKJ0-F1
#
_entry.id   AF-A0A9Q1RKJ0-F1
#
_cell.length_a   1.000
_cell.length_b   1.000
_cell.length_c   1.000
_cell.angle_alpha   90.00
_cell.angle_beta   90.00
_cell.angle_gamma   90.00
#
_symmetry.space_group_name_H-M   'P 1'
#
loop_
_entity.id
_entity.type
_entity.pdbx_description
1 polymer ?
#
loop_
_entity_poly.entity_id
_entity_poly.type
_entity_poly.pdbx_seq_one_letter_code
_entity_poly.pdbx_strand_id
1 'polypeptide(L)'
;MGYTPGNKEDHREKALRSSKSAKLLTLPTILTIGRVAAIPVLVTTFYVDSWWGPTATTGIFIAAAITDWLDGYLARKMNLGTAFGAFLDPVADKLMVAATLILLCTRPLEASVFGQLPWLLTVPSIAIIGREITISAVREWAASQGGKLSEAVAVNNLGKWKTATQMTALTILLLTRDSSLLCSLSGAGTVVASGVILLYVSAWLALCLTTHKIFTSLNVHIYAEIKAAGNTYGTFFRATTFGESHGAGIGCVIDVCPPRLPLSEADIQLELDRRRPGQNRGTTPREEADTCQISSGIADGLTTGSPIKVEVSNTNTRGRDYCEMSKVYRPSHADATYDFKYGLRSIEGGGRSSARETIGRVAAGAIAKKILKQFSGTEVLAYTSRVHKVVLPEDLVDYDTLTLDQIESNIVRCPNPEYAVKLIAAIDAVRESGDSAGGIVTCIVRNVPRQASIGFEFGSGFAGSSMTGSEHNDAFCVDENGRMRTKTNRSGGIQGGI
;
A
#
# COMPACT_ATOMS: atom_id res chain seq x y z
N MET A 1 -7.37 57.72 3.74
CA MET A 1 -6.86 57.10 2.50
C MET A 1 -7.15 55.61 2.56
N GLY A 2 -8.15 55.15 1.81
CA GLY A 2 -8.59 53.75 1.80
C GLY A 2 -7.63 52.87 1.02
N TYR A 3 -7.29 51.71 1.58
CA TYR A 3 -6.52 50.67 0.91
C TYR A 3 -7.48 49.55 0.51
N THR A 4 -7.85 49.52 -0.78
CA THR A 4 -8.61 48.43 -1.39
C THR A 4 -7.67 47.27 -1.74
N PRO A 5 -7.96 46.01 -1.35
CA PRO A 5 -7.17 44.87 -1.78
C PRO A 5 -7.58 44.45 -3.19
N GLY A 6 -6.77 44.82 -4.18
CA GLY A 6 -6.90 44.37 -5.56
C GLY A 6 -6.14 43.07 -5.81
N ASN A 7 -6.85 42.11 -6.42
CA ASN A 7 -6.36 41.25 -7.50
C ASN A 7 -5.37 40.11 -7.18
N LYS A 8 -5.65 39.26 -6.18
CA LYS A 8 -5.00 37.95 -6.04
C LYS A 8 -5.73 36.78 -6.71
N GLU A 9 -6.96 36.97 -7.18
CA GLU A 9 -7.75 35.89 -7.82
C GLU A 9 -7.47 35.77 -9.33
N ASP A 10 -7.25 36.88 -10.05
CA ASP A 10 -7.04 36.88 -11.51
C ASP A 10 -5.70 36.22 -11.93
N HIS A 11 -4.67 36.30 -11.08
CA HIS A 11 -3.40 35.61 -11.32
C HIS A 11 -3.48 34.09 -11.09
N ARG A 12 -4.40 33.64 -10.22
CA ARG A 12 -4.59 32.21 -9.94
C ARG A 12 -5.40 31.53 -11.04
N GLU A 13 -6.41 32.21 -11.59
CA GLU A 13 -7.16 31.70 -12.75
C GLU A 13 -6.32 31.66 -14.04
N LYS A 14 -5.45 32.65 -14.27
CA LYS A 14 -4.50 32.59 -15.40
C LYS A 14 -3.43 31.52 -15.22
N ALA A 15 -2.96 31.27 -13.99
CA ALA A 15 -2.02 30.19 -13.71
C ALA A 15 -2.66 28.79 -13.83
N LEU A 16 -3.95 28.65 -13.49
CA LEU A 16 -4.71 27.40 -13.65
C LEU A 16 -5.15 27.11 -15.09
N ARG A 17 -5.29 28.13 -15.95
CA ARG A 17 -5.58 27.97 -17.39
C ARG A 17 -4.34 27.78 -18.27
N SER A 18 -3.14 27.95 -17.73
CA SER A 18 -1.87 27.77 -18.47
C SER A 18 -1.33 26.33 -18.43
N SER A 19 -2.00 25.39 -17.75
CA SER A 19 -1.59 23.99 -17.68
C SER A 19 -2.59 23.10 -18.42
N LYS A 20 -2.08 22.37 -19.42
CA LYS A 20 -2.77 21.41 -20.31
C LYS A 20 -3.51 21.98 -21.52
N SER A 21 -2.75 22.52 -22.47
CA SER A 21 -2.94 22.04 -23.85
C SER A 21 -2.13 20.74 -23.98
N ALA A 22 -2.68 19.62 -23.55
CA ALA A 22 -2.12 18.32 -23.90
C ALA A 22 -2.22 18.20 -25.43
N LYS A 23 -1.12 18.43 -26.14
CA LYS A 23 -1.06 18.17 -27.58
C LYS A 23 -1.30 16.66 -27.75
N LEU A 24 -2.53 16.30 -28.10
CA LEU A 24 -2.95 14.91 -28.35
C LEU A 24 -2.10 14.25 -29.44
N LEU A 25 -1.51 15.04 -30.33
CA LEU A 25 -0.57 14.60 -31.37
C LEU A 25 0.87 14.96 -30.97
N THR A 26 1.56 14.05 -30.29
CA THR A 26 3.02 14.05 -30.21
C THR A 26 3.61 13.27 -31.39
N LEU A 27 4.90 13.49 -31.68
CA LEU A 27 5.59 12.80 -32.78
C LEU A 27 5.46 11.26 -32.70
N PRO A 28 5.60 10.60 -31.53
CA PRO A 28 5.32 9.16 -31.39
C PRO A 28 3.89 8.78 -31.77
N THR A 29 2.89 9.53 -31.30
CA THR A 29 1.47 9.24 -31.60
C THR A 29 1.15 9.38 -33.09
N ILE A 30 1.78 10.33 -33.80
CA ILE A 30 1.64 10.48 -35.25
C ILE A 30 2.18 9.24 -35.99
N LEU A 31 3.33 8.72 -35.57
CA LEU A 31 3.93 7.51 -36.16
C LEU A 31 3.02 6.30 -36.00
N THR A 32 2.41 6.13 -34.82
CA THR A 32 1.46 5.05 -34.55
C THR A 32 0.18 5.17 -35.37
N ILE A 33 -0.40 6.37 -35.48
CA ILE A 33 -1.57 6.61 -36.34
C ILE A 33 -1.20 6.30 -37.81
N GLY A 34 0.00 6.69 -38.24
CA GLY A 34 0.55 6.34 -39.54
C GLY A 34 0.61 4.84 -39.79
N ARG A 35 1.04 4.04 -38.80
CA ARG A 35 1.03 2.57 -38.88
C ARG A 35 -0.38 1.99 -39.06
N VAL A 36 -1.36 2.48 -38.30
CA VAL A 36 -2.76 2.05 -38.45
C VAL A 36 -3.30 2.39 -39.85
N ALA A 37 -3.00 3.60 -40.34
CA ALA A 37 -3.39 4.04 -41.68
C ALA A 37 -2.67 3.28 -42.81
N ALA A 38 -1.50 2.71 -42.55
CA ALA A 38 -0.77 1.89 -43.52
C ALA A 38 -1.40 0.51 -43.75
N ILE A 39 -2.25 0.01 -42.85
CA ILE A 39 -2.85 -1.34 -42.96
C ILE A 39 -3.73 -1.47 -44.21
N PRO A 40 -4.71 -0.58 -44.48
CA PRO A 40 -5.47 -0.63 -45.73
C PRO A 40 -4.58 -0.55 -46.97
N VAL A 41 -3.53 0.27 -46.93
CA VAL A 41 -2.58 0.40 -48.05
C VAL A 41 -1.85 -0.92 -48.28
N LEU A 42 -1.33 -1.53 -47.22
CA LEU A 42 -0.69 -2.86 -47.26
C LEU A 42 -1.62 -3.92 -47.85
N VAL A 43 -2.89 -3.95 -47.43
CA VAL A 43 -3.90 -4.86 -47.99
C VAL A 43 -4.10 -4.61 -49.49
N THR A 44 -4.26 -3.35 -49.90
CA THR A 44 -4.47 -3.03 -51.32
C THR A 44 -3.26 -3.39 -52.17
N THR A 45 -2.03 -3.04 -51.76
CA THR A 45 -0.81 -3.39 -52.49
C THR A 45 -0.58 -4.90 -52.53
N PHE A 46 -1.04 -5.63 -51.49
CA PHE A 46 -0.98 -7.08 -51.47
C PHE A 46 -1.85 -7.70 -52.58
N TYR A 47 -2.92 -7.08 -53.07
CA TYR A 47 -3.73 -7.65 -54.17
C TYR A 47 -3.34 -7.13 -55.56
N VAL A 48 -2.35 -6.24 -55.66
CA VAL A 48 -1.87 -5.73 -56.95
C VAL A 48 -0.98 -6.77 -57.63
N ASP A 49 -1.44 -7.31 -58.77
CA ASP A 49 -0.74 -8.30 -59.59
C ASP A 49 0.29 -7.64 -60.55
N SER A 50 1.08 -6.69 -60.04
CA SER A 50 2.13 -5.98 -60.79
C SER A 50 3.51 -6.26 -60.21
N TRP A 51 4.57 -6.04 -60.98
CA TRP A 51 5.97 -6.23 -60.57
C TRP A 51 6.35 -5.45 -59.30
N TRP A 52 5.70 -4.31 -59.05
CA TRP A 52 5.95 -3.46 -57.88
C TRP A 52 5.06 -3.78 -56.66
N GLY A 53 4.00 -4.57 -56.83
CA GLY A 53 3.01 -4.84 -55.76
C GLY A 53 3.61 -5.58 -54.55
N PRO A 54 4.29 -6.72 -54.74
CA PRO A 54 4.97 -7.45 -53.66
C PRO A 54 6.08 -6.63 -52.99
N THR A 55 6.88 -5.90 -53.77
CA THR A 55 7.96 -5.03 -53.27
C THR A 55 7.40 -3.90 -52.42
N ALA A 56 6.33 -3.24 -52.88
CA ALA A 56 5.67 -2.16 -52.14
C ALA A 56 5.04 -2.67 -50.83
N THR A 57 4.38 -3.82 -50.88
CA THR A 57 3.78 -4.46 -49.68
C THR A 57 4.84 -4.78 -48.63
N THR A 58 5.96 -5.34 -49.05
CA THR A 58 7.08 -5.66 -48.17
C THR A 58 7.74 -4.40 -47.61
N GLY A 59 7.92 -3.37 -48.45
CA GLY A 59 8.44 -2.07 -48.04
C GLY A 59 7.57 -1.38 -47.00
N ILE A 60 6.23 -1.41 -47.17
CA ILE A 60 5.28 -0.86 -46.19
C ILE A 60 5.39 -1.59 -44.85
N PHE A 61 5.49 -2.93 -44.87
CA PHE A 61 5.62 -3.72 -43.65
C PHE A 61 6.95 -3.46 -42.91
N ILE A 62 8.07 -3.38 -43.65
CA ILE A 62 9.39 -3.04 -43.08
C ILE A 62 9.38 -1.63 -42.50
N ALA A 63 8.81 -0.66 -43.20
CA ALA A 63 8.66 0.70 -42.71
C ALA A 63 7.85 0.72 -41.40
N ALA A 64 6.73 -0.01 -41.34
CA ALA A 64 5.93 -0.15 -40.13
C ALA A 64 6.73 -0.75 -38.96
N ALA A 65 7.51 -1.81 -39.22
CA ALA A 65 8.36 -2.46 -38.22
C ALA A 65 9.45 -1.52 -37.66
N ILE A 66 10.05 -0.71 -38.53
CA ILE A 66 11.06 0.28 -38.12
C ILE A 66 10.41 1.41 -37.32
N THR A 67 9.23 1.88 -37.73
CA THR A 67 8.52 2.95 -37.03
C THR A 67 8.09 2.56 -35.62
N ASP A 68 7.75 1.29 -35.37
CA ASP A 68 7.46 0.76 -34.03
C ASP A 68 8.67 0.86 -33.08
N TRP A 69 9.85 0.50 -33.57
CA TRP A 69 11.05 0.65 -32.77
C TRP A 69 11.39 2.13 -32.52
N LEU A 70 11.19 2.97 -33.54
CA LEU A 70 11.54 4.38 -33.53
C LEU A 70 10.64 5.19 -32.58
N ASP A 71 9.33 4.98 -32.58
CA ASP A 71 8.43 5.72 -31.69
C ASP A 71 8.66 5.39 -30.21
N GLY A 72 8.94 4.13 -29.88
CA GLY A 72 9.32 3.73 -28.53
C GLY A 72 10.67 4.31 -28.10
N TYR A 73 11.62 4.48 -29.03
CA TYR A 73 12.88 5.18 -28.78
C TYR A 73 12.67 6.68 -28.53
N LEU A 74 11.89 7.34 -29.40
CA LEU A 74 11.60 8.77 -29.30
C LEU A 74 10.80 9.12 -28.04
N ALA A 75 9.81 8.30 -27.67
CA ALA A 75 9.02 8.47 -26.45
C ALA A 75 9.91 8.42 -25.19
N ARG A 76 10.89 7.49 -25.13
CA ARG A 76 11.83 7.37 -24.00
C ARG A 76 12.87 8.48 -23.95
N LYS A 77 13.45 8.84 -25.11
CA LYS A 77 14.54 9.83 -25.17
C LYS A 77 14.04 11.27 -24.99
N MET A 78 12.84 11.57 -25.49
CA MET A 78 12.28 12.92 -25.50
C MET A 78 11.22 13.15 -24.42
N ASN A 79 10.85 12.11 -23.66
CA ASN A 79 9.83 12.15 -22.59
C ASN A 79 8.45 12.66 -23.09
N LEU A 80 8.06 12.26 -24.30
CA LEU A 80 6.87 12.75 -25.04
C LEU A 80 5.66 11.80 -24.99
N GLY A 81 5.51 11.00 -23.93
CA GLY A 81 4.45 10.00 -23.80
C GLY A 81 3.06 10.62 -23.58
N THR A 82 2.05 10.18 -24.35
CA THR A 82 0.63 10.50 -24.12
C THR A 82 -0.12 9.23 -23.70
N ALA A 83 -1.18 9.37 -22.89
CA ALA A 83 -2.01 8.24 -22.49
C ALA A 83 -2.69 7.55 -23.70
N PHE A 84 -3.10 8.36 -24.68
CA PHE A 84 -3.69 7.86 -25.93
C PHE A 84 -2.67 7.10 -26.79
N GLY A 85 -1.44 7.63 -26.96
CA GLY A 85 -0.37 6.93 -27.67
C GLY A 85 -0.01 5.60 -27.03
N ALA A 86 0.19 5.59 -25.69
CA ALA A 86 0.53 4.37 -24.96
C ALA A 86 -0.53 3.25 -25.07
N PHE A 87 -1.81 3.62 -25.29
CA PHE A 87 -2.88 2.68 -25.59
C PHE A 87 -2.88 2.24 -27.06
N LEU A 88 -2.67 3.17 -27.99
CA LEU A 88 -2.76 2.91 -29.43
C LEU A 88 -1.57 2.10 -29.97
N ASP A 89 -0.36 2.26 -29.42
CA ASP A 89 0.85 1.60 -29.94
C ASP A 89 0.71 0.05 -29.94
N PRO A 90 0.35 -0.60 -28.81
CA PRO A 90 0.21 -2.06 -28.79
C PRO A 90 -0.96 -2.57 -29.63
N VAL A 91 -1.94 -1.72 -29.94
CA VAL A 91 -3.08 -2.07 -30.80
C VAL A 91 -2.65 -2.03 -32.27
N ALA A 92 -1.94 -0.97 -32.67
CA ALA A 92 -1.44 -0.81 -34.04
C ALA A 92 -0.53 -1.97 -34.46
N ASP A 93 0.38 -2.42 -33.57
CA ASP A 93 1.27 -3.55 -33.83
C ASP A 93 0.52 -4.86 -34.08
N LYS A 94 -0.44 -5.18 -33.21
CA LYS A 94 -1.20 -6.42 -33.29
C LYS A 94 -2.05 -6.46 -34.55
N LEU A 95 -2.66 -5.32 -34.91
CA LEU A 95 -3.45 -5.20 -36.13
C LEU A 95 -2.57 -5.37 -37.38
N MET A 96 -1.39 -4.73 -37.41
CA MET A 96 -0.46 -4.84 -38.54
C MET A 96 -0.01 -6.31 -38.74
N VAL A 97 0.41 -6.98 -37.67
CA VAL A 97 0.81 -8.39 -37.74
C VAL A 97 -0.36 -9.29 -38.13
N ALA A 98 -1.52 -9.13 -37.50
CA ALA A 98 -2.69 -9.95 -37.77
C ALA A 98 -3.14 -9.81 -39.23
N ALA A 99 -3.17 -8.57 -39.76
CA ALA A 99 -3.49 -8.31 -41.16
C ALA A 99 -2.50 -9.03 -42.09
N THR A 100 -1.19 -8.92 -41.86
CA THR A 100 -0.18 -9.60 -42.67
C THR A 100 -0.30 -11.12 -42.62
N LEU A 101 -0.53 -11.72 -41.45
CA LEU A 101 -0.72 -13.16 -41.30
C LEU A 101 -1.97 -13.64 -42.05
N ILE A 102 -3.07 -12.90 -41.95
CA ILE A 102 -4.31 -13.20 -42.68
C ILE A 102 -4.05 -13.15 -44.18
N LEU A 103 -3.41 -12.09 -44.69
CA LEU A 103 -3.09 -11.94 -46.11
C LEU A 103 -2.24 -13.10 -46.63
N LEU A 104 -1.18 -13.49 -45.91
CA LEU A 104 -0.34 -14.64 -46.25
C LEU A 104 -1.11 -15.98 -46.24
N CYS A 105 -2.17 -16.10 -45.44
CA CYS A 105 -3.05 -17.27 -45.46
C CYS A 105 -4.05 -17.23 -46.64
N THR A 106 -4.45 -16.05 -47.12
CA THR A 106 -5.42 -15.93 -48.22
C THR A 106 -4.82 -16.21 -49.60
N ARG A 107 -3.53 -15.92 -49.80
CA ARG A 107 -2.79 -16.26 -51.02
C ARG A 107 -1.52 -17.04 -50.64
N PRO A 108 -1.55 -18.39 -50.69
CA PRO A 108 -0.40 -19.20 -50.30
C PRO A 108 0.79 -18.95 -51.23
N LEU A 109 1.99 -19.03 -50.67
CA LEU A 109 3.25 -18.82 -51.40
C LEU A 109 3.43 -19.89 -52.49
N GLU A 110 3.99 -19.50 -53.64
CA GLU A 110 4.31 -20.38 -54.78
C GLU A 110 5.53 -21.27 -54.50
N ALA A 111 5.52 -22.02 -53.40
CA ALA A 111 6.49 -23.09 -53.14
C ALA A 111 5.77 -24.43 -53.15
N SER A 112 6.38 -25.43 -53.80
CA SER A 112 5.85 -26.80 -53.97
C SER A 112 5.40 -27.47 -52.65
N VAL A 113 5.94 -27.02 -51.52
CA VAL A 113 5.63 -27.51 -50.17
C VAL A 113 4.24 -27.07 -49.67
N PHE A 114 3.71 -25.91 -50.07
CA PHE A 114 2.40 -25.41 -49.58
C PHE A 114 1.21 -26.05 -50.28
N GLY A 115 1.40 -26.62 -51.48
CA GLY A 115 0.36 -27.38 -52.17
C GLY A 115 -0.04 -28.68 -51.46
N GLN A 116 0.86 -29.24 -50.64
CA GLN A 116 0.61 -30.48 -49.89
C GLN A 116 0.23 -30.24 -48.42
N LEU A 117 0.62 -29.10 -47.84
CA LEU A 117 0.43 -28.80 -46.41
C LEU A 117 -0.07 -27.36 -46.19
N PRO A 118 -1.34 -27.04 -46.48
CA PRO A 118 -1.92 -25.69 -46.32
C PRO A 118 -1.97 -25.20 -44.86
N TRP A 119 -1.78 -26.11 -43.91
CA TRP A 119 -1.78 -25.82 -42.48
C TRP A 119 -0.46 -25.18 -41.98
N LEU A 120 0.62 -25.19 -42.77
CA LEU A 120 1.94 -24.69 -42.37
C LEU A 120 1.96 -23.19 -41.99
N LEU A 121 1.14 -22.37 -42.65
CA LEU A 121 0.97 -20.96 -42.28
C LEU A 121 -0.24 -20.76 -41.36
N THR A 122 -1.31 -21.52 -41.59
CA THR A 122 -2.58 -21.36 -40.89
C THR A 122 -2.47 -21.65 -39.39
N VAL A 123 -1.80 -22.74 -39.00
CA VAL A 123 -1.65 -23.15 -37.59
C VAL A 123 -0.91 -22.10 -36.75
N PRO A 124 0.32 -21.67 -37.10
CA PRO A 124 1.02 -20.66 -36.31
C PRO A 124 0.32 -19.29 -36.37
N SER A 125 -0.36 -18.95 -37.47
CA SER A 125 -1.15 -17.71 -37.57
C SER A 125 -2.31 -17.67 -36.58
N ILE A 126 -3.10 -18.75 -36.49
CA ILE A 126 -4.18 -18.88 -35.51
C ILE A 126 -3.62 -18.80 -34.09
N ALA A 127 -2.52 -19.51 -33.81
CA ALA A 127 -1.90 -19.50 -32.49
C ALA A 127 -1.42 -18.10 -32.07
N ILE A 128 -0.78 -17.36 -32.98
CA ILE A 128 -0.29 -16.00 -32.73
C ILE A 128 -1.45 -15.03 -32.53
N ILE A 129 -2.43 -14.99 -33.43
CA ILE A 129 -3.58 -14.08 -33.36
C ILE A 129 -4.42 -14.37 -32.12
N GLY A 130 -4.79 -15.64 -31.90
CA GLY A 130 -5.58 -16.05 -30.75
C GLY A 130 -4.90 -15.68 -29.42
N ARG A 131 -3.58 -15.88 -29.33
CA ARG A 131 -2.80 -15.47 -28.15
C ARG A 131 -2.81 -13.96 -27.94
N GLU A 132 -2.61 -13.16 -28.99
CA GLU A 132 -2.60 -11.69 -28.88
C GLU A 132 -3.94 -11.14 -28.37
N ILE A 133 -5.05 -11.73 -28.82
CA ILE A 133 -6.39 -11.41 -28.33
C ILE A 133 -6.54 -11.80 -26.85
N THR A 134 -6.21 -13.05 -26.50
CA THR A 134 -6.32 -13.56 -25.12
C THR A 134 -5.52 -12.74 -24.13
N ILE A 135 -4.26 -12.40 -24.44
CA ILE A 135 -3.43 -11.59 -23.53
C ILE A 135 -3.95 -10.16 -23.38
N SER A 136 -4.55 -9.59 -24.43
CA SER A 136 -5.18 -8.26 -24.35
C SER A 136 -6.39 -8.29 -23.43
N ALA A 137 -7.24 -9.30 -23.56
CA ALA A 137 -8.40 -9.50 -22.69
C ALA A 137 -8.00 -9.75 -21.22
N VAL A 138 -7.01 -10.61 -20.97
CA VAL A 138 -6.51 -10.89 -19.61
C VAL A 138 -5.88 -9.65 -18.99
N ARG A 139 -5.16 -8.83 -19.75
CA ARG A 139 -4.56 -7.58 -19.25
C ARG A 139 -5.63 -6.56 -18.85
N GLU A 140 -6.67 -6.41 -19.66
CA GLU A 140 -7.77 -5.48 -19.37
C GLU A 140 -8.57 -5.94 -18.15
N TRP A 141 -8.91 -7.23 -18.09
CA TRP A 141 -9.53 -7.84 -16.91
C TRP A 141 -8.64 -7.66 -15.66
N ALA A 142 -7.33 -7.86 -15.79
CA ALA A 142 -6.41 -7.68 -14.68
C ALA A 142 -6.33 -6.23 -14.18
N ALA A 143 -6.34 -5.25 -15.09
CA ALA A 143 -6.37 -3.83 -14.74
C ALA A 143 -7.66 -3.46 -13.98
N SER A 144 -8.78 -4.12 -14.27
CA SER A 144 -10.06 -3.90 -13.57
C SER A 144 -10.09 -4.39 -12.11
N GLN A 145 -9.20 -5.31 -11.72
CA GLN A 145 -9.18 -5.95 -10.40
C GLN A 145 -8.19 -5.32 -9.40
N GLY A 146 -7.51 -4.22 -9.76
CA GLY A 146 -6.58 -3.49 -8.88
C GLY A 146 -5.09 -3.86 -9.01
N GLY A 147 -4.21 -2.98 -8.52
CA GLY A 147 -2.82 -2.83 -8.97
C GLY A 147 -1.84 -3.99 -8.76
N LYS A 148 -2.15 -5.01 -7.95
CA LYS A 148 -1.25 -6.16 -7.75
C LYS A 148 -1.19 -7.09 -8.96
N LEU A 149 -2.26 -7.17 -9.74
CA LEU A 149 -2.33 -8.05 -10.91
C LEU A 149 -1.65 -7.43 -12.14
N SER A 150 -1.62 -6.09 -12.25
CA SER A 150 -0.93 -5.38 -13.33
C SER A 150 0.59 -5.57 -13.30
N GLU A 151 1.17 -5.75 -12.11
CA GLU A 151 2.61 -5.94 -11.92
C GLU A 151 3.05 -7.38 -12.28
N ALA A 152 2.22 -8.39 -11.97
CA ALA A 152 2.45 -9.79 -12.37
C ALA A 152 2.40 -10.00 -13.90
N VAL A 153 1.74 -9.11 -14.64
CA VAL A 153 1.66 -9.13 -16.11
C VAL A 153 2.79 -8.32 -16.78
N ALA A 154 3.73 -7.76 -16.01
CA ALA A 154 4.83 -6.94 -16.52
C ALA A 154 5.65 -7.63 -17.64
N VAL A 155 6.10 -6.83 -18.61
CA VAL A 155 6.73 -7.32 -19.84
C VAL A 155 8.13 -7.87 -19.51
N ASN A 156 8.34 -9.15 -19.78
CA ASN A 156 9.64 -9.80 -19.65
C ASN A 156 10.49 -9.58 -20.91
N ASN A 157 11.82 -9.63 -20.80
CA ASN A 157 12.75 -9.46 -21.93
C ASN A 157 12.51 -10.49 -23.06
N LEU A 158 11.97 -11.66 -22.73
CA LEU A 158 11.54 -12.68 -23.68
C LEU A 158 10.42 -12.22 -24.64
N GLY A 159 9.61 -11.23 -24.23
CA GLY A 159 8.58 -10.63 -25.08
C GLY A 159 9.17 -9.87 -26.27
N LYS A 160 10.35 -9.25 -26.11
CA LYS A 160 11.04 -8.53 -27.20
C LYS A 160 11.57 -9.51 -28.25
N TRP A 161 12.13 -10.63 -27.81
CA TRP A 161 12.59 -11.70 -28.71
C TRP A 161 11.45 -12.29 -29.53
N LYS A 162 10.27 -12.49 -28.92
CA LYS A 162 9.07 -12.94 -29.63
C LYS A 162 8.67 -11.97 -30.75
N THR A 163 8.60 -10.67 -30.45
CA THR A 163 8.23 -9.66 -31.46
C THR A 163 9.27 -9.61 -32.58
N ALA A 164 10.57 -9.63 -32.25
CA ALA A 164 11.63 -9.60 -33.24
C ALA A 164 11.59 -10.82 -34.19
N THR A 165 11.42 -12.04 -33.65
CA THR A 165 11.29 -13.25 -34.49
C THR A 165 10.04 -13.21 -35.37
N GLN A 166 8.93 -12.68 -34.86
CA GLN A 166 7.67 -12.54 -35.61
C GLN A 166 7.80 -11.56 -36.78
N MET A 167 8.38 -10.37 -36.55
CA MET A 167 8.57 -9.37 -37.60
C MET A 167 9.57 -9.86 -38.65
N THR A 168 10.61 -10.58 -38.24
CA THR A 168 11.60 -11.18 -39.15
C THR A 168 10.96 -12.27 -40.00
N ALA A 169 10.18 -13.17 -39.41
CA ALA A 169 9.45 -14.23 -40.11
C ALA A 169 8.52 -13.64 -41.18
N LEU A 170 7.71 -12.65 -40.81
CA LEU A 170 6.77 -11.99 -41.73
C LEU A 170 7.48 -11.25 -42.86
N THR A 171 8.60 -10.60 -42.57
CA THR A 171 9.41 -9.92 -43.60
C THR A 171 9.96 -10.93 -44.61
N ILE A 172 10.50 -12.06 -44.14
CA ILE A 172 11.01 -13.12 -45.02
C ILE A 172 9.87 -13.68 -45.89
N LEU A 173 8.70 -13.96 -45.30
CA LEU A 173 7.56 -14.52 -46.04
C LEU A 173 6.99 -13.53 -47.06
N LEU A 174 6.96 -12.23 -46.77
CA LEU A 174 6.55 -11.19 -47.73
C LEU A 174 7.56 -11.01 -48.86
N LEU A 175 8.87 -11.03 -48.55
CA LEU A 175 9.95 -10.96 -49.54
C LEU A 175 9.90 -12.13 -50.53
N THR A 176 9.55 -13.33 -50.06
CA THR A 176 9.40 -14.52 -50.92
C THR A 176 8.19 -14.47 -51.84
N ARG A 177 7.45 -13.36 -51.88
CA ARG A 177 6.40 -13.16 -52.86
C ARG A 177 6.88 -12.37 -54.09
N ASP A 178 8.00 -11.67 -53.96
CA ASP A 178 8.59 -10.94 -55.07
C ASP A 178 9.38 -11.88 -55.98
N SER A 179 8.80 -12.23 -57.12
CA SER A 179 9.39 -13.15 -58.10
C SER A 179 10.70 -12.61 -58.71
N SER A 180 10.89 -11.28 -58.74
CA SER A 180 12.11 -10.64 -59.25
C SER A 180 13.29 -10.79 -58.28
N LEU A 181 13.01 -10.71 -56.98
CA LEU A 181 13.96 -10.85 -55.88
C LEU A 181 14.31 -12.32 -55.61
N LEU A 182 13.32 -13.22 -55.73
CA LEU A 182 13.49 -14.66 -55.65
C LEU A 182 14.40 -15.23 -56.74
N CYS A 183 14.34 -14.69 -57.96
CA CYS A 183 15.15 -15.17 -59.08
C CYS A 183 16.66 -14.93 -58.88
N SER A 184 17.03 -13.89 -58.10
CA SER A 184 18.43 -13.63 -57.72
C SER A 184 18.96 -14.53 -56.59
N LEU A 185 18.08 -15.20 -55.85
CA LEU A 185 18.41 -16.02 -54.69
C LEU A 185 18.39 -17.49 -55.10
N SER A 186 19.56 -18.09 -55.29
CA SER A 186 19.71 -19.54 -55.50
C SER A 186 19.26 -20.31 -54.24
N GLY A 187 17.95 -20.55 -54.10
CA GLY A 187 17.37 -21.22 -52.93
C GLY A 187 15.98 -20.75 -52.49
N ALA A 188 15.08 -20.37 -53.39
CA ALA A 188 13.71 -19.93 -53.06
C ALA A 188 13.00 -20.79 -51.99
N GLY A 189 13.09 -22.12 -52.11
CA GLY A 189 12.47 -23.05 -51.15
C GLY A 189 13.09 -23.01 -49.74
N THR A 190 14.39 -22.76 -49.62
CA THR A 190 15.07 -22.70 -48.31
C THR A 190 14.75 -21.40 -47.58
N VAL A 191 14.61 -20.29 -48.32
CA VAL A 191 14.21 -19.00 -47.76
C VAL A 191 12.78 -19.08 -47.22
N VAL A 192 11.83 -19.63 -47.97
CA VAL A 192 10.45 -19.79 -47.50
C VAL A 192 10.38 -20.72 -46.29
N ALA A 193 11.10 -21.84 -46.31
CA ALA A 193 11.18 -22.75 -45.17
C ALA A 193 11.72 -22.05 -43.91
N SER A 194 12.73 -21.18 -44.04
CA SER A 194 13.26 -20.41 -42.91
C SER A 194 12.23 -19.45 -42.32
N GLY A 195 11.41 -18.79 -43.15
CA GLY A 195 10.34 -17.90 -42.70
C GLY A 195 9.25 -18.64 -41.92
N VAL A 196 8.85 -19.82 -42.40
CA VAL A 196 7.90 -20.69 -41.69
C VAL A 196 8.47 -21.19 -40.36
N ILE A 197 9.71 -21.67 -40.34
CA ILE A 197 10.37 -22.14 -39.10
C ILE A 197 10.41 -21.00 -38.06
N LEU A 198 10.80 -19.80 -38.46
CA LEU A 198 10.81 -18.63 -37.57
C LEU A 198 9.41 -18.28 -37.06
N LEU A 199 8.38 -18.45 -37.88
CA LEU A 199 6.98 -18.23 -37.49
C LEU A 199 6.53 -19.26 -36.43
N TYR A 200 6.90 -20.53 -36.59
CA TYR A 200 6.66 -21.58 -35.58
C TYR A 200 7.42 -21.32 -34.27
N VAL A 201 8.68 -20.90 -34.35
CA VAL A 201 9.47 -20.49 -33.18
C VAL A 201 8.79 -19.31 -32.46
N SER A 202 8.29 -18.33 -33.20
CA SER A 202 7.56 -17.19 -32.62
C SER A 202 6.25 -17.62 -31.96
N ALA A 203 5.47 -18.52 -32.60
CA ALA A 203 4.24 -19.07 -32.04
C ALA A 203 4.51 -19.87 -30.75
N TRP A 204 5.57 -20.70 -30.74
CA TRP A 204 5.99 -21.45 -29.57
C TRP A 204 6.39 -20.52 -28.41
N LEU A 205 7.25 -19.52 -28.66
CA LEU A 205 7.64 -18.51 -27.68
C LEU A 205 6.41 -17.77 -27.13
N ALA A 206 5.44 -17.44 -27.99
CA ALA A 206 4.21 -16.77 -27.59
C ALA A 206 3.36 -17.62 -26.63
N LEU A 207 3.22 -18.92 -26.90
CA LEU A 207 2.45 -19.85 -26.08
C LEU A 207 3.15 -20.12 -24.74
N CYS A 208 4.44 -20.42 -24.73
CA CYS A 208 5.22 -20.65 -23.50
C CYS A 208 5.20 -19.45 -22.55
N LEU A 209 5.30 -18.22 -23.09
CA LEU A 209 5.21 -17.01 -22.27
C LEU A 209 3.82 -16.82 -21.66
N THR A 210 2.78 -17.28 -22.35
CA THR A 210 1.39 -17.14 -21.92
C THR A 210 1.06 -18.15 -20.83
N THR A 211 1.44 -19.41 -21.00
CA THR A 211 1.25 -20.46 -19.98
C THR A 211 2.02 -20.15 -18.70
N HIS A 212 3.28 -19.70 -18.81
CA HIS A 212 4.07 -19.32 -17.65
C HIS A 212 3.43 -18.16 -16.87
N LYS A 213 2.94 -17.11 -17.56
CA LYS A 213 2.29 -15.96 -16.92
C LYS A 213 0.94 -16.28 -16.31
N ILE A 214 0.13 -17.10 -16.98
CA ILE A 214 -1.17 -17.53 -16.44
C ILE A 214 -0.92 -18.37 -15.18
N PHE A 215 0.04 -19.30 -15.21
CA PHE A 215 0.37 -20.14 -14.07
C PHE A 215 0.92 -19.34 -12.88
N THR A 216 1.82 -18.38 -13.11
CA THR A 216 2.30 -17.50 -12.03
C THR A 216 1.19 -16.59 -11.50
N SER A 217 0.35 -16.04 -12.37
CA SER A 217 -0.77 -15.17 -11.97
C SER A 217 -1.85 -15.91 -11.17
N LEU A 218 -2.15 -17.17 -11.51
CA LEU A 218 -3.08 -17.99 -10.72
C LEU A 218 -2.49 -18.38 -9.35
N ASN A 219 -1.19 -18.66 -9.28
CA ASN A 219 -0.53 -18.96 -7.99
C ASN A 219 -0.49 -17.76 -7.04
N VAL A 220 -0.46 -16.53 -7.56
CA VAL A 220 -0.51 -15.30 -6.73
C VAL A 220 -1.83 -15.16 -5.96
N HIS A 221 -2.94 -15.75 -6.43
CA HIS A 221 -4.21 -15.73 -5.69
C HIS A 221 -4.26 -16.67 -4.49
N ILE A 222 -3.32 -17.61 -4.35
CA ILE A 222 -3.38 -18.61 -3.26
C ILE A 222 -2.62 -18.15 -2.01
N TYR A 223 -1.71 -17.18 -2.12
CA TYR A 223 -0.91 -16.69 -0.99
C TYR A 223 -1.04 -15.19 -0.81
N ALA A 224 -2.21 -14.74 -0.33
CA ALA A 224 -2.24 -13.49 0.42
C ALA A 224 -1.46 -13.71 1.72
N GLU A 225 -0.17 -13.39 1.70
CA GLU A 225 0.69 -13.50 2.88
C GLU A 225 0.15 -12.59 4.00
N ILE A 226 -0.38 -13.21 5.06
CA ILE A 226 -0.88 -12.49 6.24
C ILE A 226 0.34 -11.86 6.93
N LYS A 227 0.49 -10.55 6.78
CA LYS A 227 1.58 -9.80 7.44
C LYS A 227 1.17 -9.42 8.86
N ALA A 228 1.94 -9.88 9.85
CA ALA A 228 1.82 -9.43 11.23
C ALA A 228 2.08 -7.93 11.34
N ALA A 229 1.33 -7.24 12.21
CA ALA A 229 1.67 -5.89 12.61
C ALA A 229 2.93 -5.92 13.49
N GLY A 230 3.87 -5.01 13.24
CA GLY A 230 5.08 -4.89 14.06
C GLY A 230 4.75 -4.45 15.49
N ASN A 231 5.49 -4.99 16.47
CA ASN A 231 5.38 -4.70 17.89
C ASN A 231 6.65 -4.08 18.50
N THR A 232 7.58 -3.64 17.65
CA THR A 232 8.85 -3.01 18.06
C THR A 232 8.82 -1.51 17.72
N TYR A 233 9.20 -0.69 18.69
CA TYR A 233 9.33 0.77 18.57
C TYR A 233 10.79 1.18 18.72
N GLY A 234 11.22 2.21 17.99
CA GLY A 234 12.57 2.78 18.06
C GLY A 234 13.57 2.16 17.08
N THR A 235 14.73 2.80 16.95
CA THR A 235 15.83 2.39 16.05
C THR A 235 17.04 1.87 16.83
N PHE A 236 17.53 2.65 17.80
CA PHE A 236 18.61 2.23 18.71
C PHE A 236 18.01 1.66 19.99
N PHE A 237 17.48 2.51 20.86
CA PHE A 237 16.68 2.06 21.99
C PHE A 237 15.38 1.44 21.45
N ARG A 238 15.31 0.11 21.47
CA ARG A 238 14.24 -0.64 20.82
C ARG A 238 13.37 -1.32 21.85
N ALA A 239 12.13 -0.91 21.95
CA ALA A 239 11.15 -1.52 22.85
C ALA A 239 10.24 -2.46 22.04
N THR A 240 10.28 -3.75 22.33
CA THR A 240 9.38 -4.76 21.75
C THR A 240 8.40 -5.21 22.81
N THR A 241 7.10 -4.95 22.62
CA THR A 241 6.08 -5.32 23.61
C THR A 241 5.48 -6.69 23.27
N PHE A 242 5.11 -7.47 24.28
CA PHE A 242 4.52 -8.81 24.11
C PHE A 242 3.38 -9.04 25.10
N GLY A 243 2.57 -10.08 24.85
CA GLY A 243 1.52 -10.56 25.73
C GLY A 243 0.11 -10.01 25.45
N GLU A 244 -0.88 -10.79 25.85
CA GLU A 244 -2.31 -10.53 25.73
C GLU A 244 -2.92 -10.16 27.09
N SER A 245 -4.02 -9.42 27.05
CA SER A 245 -4.72 -8.99 28.27
C SER A 245 -5.18 -10.12 29.18
N HIS A 246 -5.48 -11.32 28.66
CA HIS A 246 -5.88 -12.48 29.46
C HIS A 246 -4.87 -13.64 29.38
N GLY A 247 -3.66 -13.39 28.84
CA GLY A 247 -2.58 -14.37 28.84
C GLY A 247 -1.94 -14.57 30.21
N ALA A 248 -0.84 -15.32 30.28
CA ALA A 248 -0.10 -15.54 31.53
C ALA A 248 0.59 -14.25 32.05
N GLY A 249 1.05 -13.40 31.14
CA GLY A 249 1.74 -12.17 31.49
C GLY A 249 1.89 -11.26 30.27
N ILE A 250 2.28 -10.02 30.54
CA ILE A 250 2.45 -8.97 29.55
C ILE A 250 3.69 -8.15 29.88
N GLY A 251 4.35 -7.60 28.87
CA GLY A 251 5.60 -6.90 29.14
C GLY A 251 6.31 -6.38 27.91
N CYS A 252 7.60 -6.16 28.05
CA CYS A 252 8.47 -5.71 26.99
C CYS A 252 9.88 -6.26 27.09
N VAL A 253 10.55 -6.34 25.94
CA VAL A 253 11.99 -6.51 25.81
C VAL A 253 12.55 -5.21 25.27
N ILE A 254 13.54 -4.66 25.96
CA ILE A 254 14.21 -3.43 25.60
C ILE A 254 15.62 -3.79 25.17
N ASP A 255 15.93 -3.53 23.91
CA ASP A 255 17.24 -3.76 23.32
C ASP A 255 18.02 -2.44 23.22
N VAL A 256 19.35 -2.55 23.31
CA VAL A 256 20.31 -1.44 23.24
C VAL A 256 20.08 -0.36 24.32
N CYS A 257 19.81 -0.79 25.56
CA CYS A 257 19.90 0.09 26.71
C CYS A 257 21.38 0.36 27.04
N PRO A 258 21.82 1.62 27.27
CA PRO A 258 23.20 1.89 27.69
C PRO A 258 23.59 1.10 28.94
N PRO A 259 24.81 0.55 29.03
CA PRO A 259 25.29 -0.12 30.23
C PRO A 259 25.56 0.87 31.36
N ARG A 260 25.63 0.37 32.60
CA ARG A 260 25.94 1.11 33.83
C ARG A 260 24.89 2.14 34.24
N LEU A 261 23.65 2.01 33.75
CA LEU A 261 22.51 2.75 34.28
C LEU A 261 22.03 2.06 35.56
N PRO A 262 21.98 2.74 36.72
CA PRO A 262 21.32 2.19 37.91
C PRO A 262 19.84 1.96 37.62
N LEU A 263 19.36 0.73 37.76
CA LEU A 263 17.99 0.36 37.45
C LEU A 263 17.48 -0.74 38.40
N SER A 264 16.26 -0.56 38.88
CA SER A 264 15.55 -1.49 39.75
C SER A 264 14.08 -1.56 39.37
N GLU A 265 13.35 -2.58 39.83
CA GLU A 265 11.90 -2.68 39.64
C GLU A 265 11.17 -1.44 40.19
N ALA A 266 11.65 -0.86 41.30
CA ALA A 266 11.03 0.30 41.92
C ALA A 266 10.98 1.54 41.00
N ASP A 267 11.98 1.69 40.12
CA ASP A 267 12.01 2.78 39.13
C ASP A 267 10.89 2.65 38.09
N ILE A 268 10.54 1.41 37.75
CA ILE A 268 9.49 1.10 36.77
C ILE A 268 8.13 1.10 37.44
N GLN A 269 8.05 0.56 38.66
CA GLN A 269 6.82 0.42 39.42
C GLN A 269 6.16 1.79 39.68
N LEU A 270 6.93 2.85 39.92
CA LEU A 270 6.41 4.21 40.06
C LEU A 270 5.52 4.62 38.87
N GLU A 271 5.97 4.34 37.65
CA GLU A 271 5.24 4.71 36.43
C GLU A 271 4.09 3.73 36.13
N LEU A 272 4.26 2.45 36.45
CA LEU A 272 3.18 1.45 36.33
C LEU A 272 2.05 1.72 37.33
N ASP A 273 2.37 2.12 38.55
CA ASP A 273 1.40 2.52 39.55
C ASP A 273 0.58 3.69 39.02
N ARG A 274 1.20 4.69 38.38
CA ARG A 274 0.48 5.80 37.73
C ARG A 274 -0.41 5.36 36.57
N ARG A 275 -0.05 4.29 35.85
CA ARG A 275 -0.85 3.72 34.75
C ARG A 275 -2.05 2.91 35.25
N ARG A 276 -1.92 2.30 36.43
CA ARG A 276 -2.79 1.25 36.95
C ARG A 276 -4.28 1.58 36.80
N PRO A 277 -5.11 0.65 36.31
CA PRO A 277 -6.56 0.85 36.29
C PRO A 277 -7.14 0.85 37.71
N GLY A 278 -8.36 1.39 37.87
CA GLY A 278 -9.11 1.27 39.12
C GLY A 278 -8.59 2.10 40.29
N GLN A 279 -7.72 3.08 40.04
CA GLN A 279 -7.23 3.95 41.11
C GLN A 279 -8.33 4.80 41.74
N ASN A 280 -9.33 5.19 40.95
CA ASN A 280 -10.35 6.15 41.34
C ASN A 280 -11.72 5.78 40.75
N ARG A 281 -12.79 6.31 41.36
CA ARG A 281 -14.18 6.17 40.90
C ARG A 281 -14.45 6.58 39.45
N GLY A 282 -13.57 7.41 38.86
CA GLY A 282 -13.65 7.84 37.46
C GLY A 282 -12.99 6.87 36.47
N THR A 283 -12.39 5.78 36.93
CA THR A 283 -11.70 4.78 36.10
C THR A 283 -12.39 3.42 36.16
N THR A 284 -11.95 2.46 35.34
CA THR A 284 -12.52 1.11 35.31
C THR A 284 -12.49 0.45 36.69
N PRO A 285 -13.51 -0.32 37.10
CA PRO A 285 -13.58 -0.95 38.43
C PRO A 285 -12.61 -2.12 38.64
N ARG A 286 -11.71 -2.38 37.68
CA ARG A 286 -10.74 -3.48 37.77
C ARG A 286 -9.53 -3.03 38.59
N GLU A 287 -9.24 -3.78 39.64
CA GLU A 287 -8.01 -3.64 40.40
C GLU A 287 -7.00 -4.69 39.92
N GLU A 288 -5.89 -4.21 39.37
CA GLU A 288 -4.75 -5.03 38.94
C GLU A 288 -3.51 -4.50 39.65
N ALA A 289 -2.68 -5.36 40.22
CA ALA A 289 -1.50 -4.93 40.97
C ALA A 289 -0.38 -4.36 40.07
N ASP A 290 -0.36 -4.73 38.79
CA ASP A 290 0.64 -4.36 37.78
C ASP A 290 2.10 -4.43 38.30
N THR A 291 2.42 -5.48 39.07
CA THR A 291 3.76 -5.67 39.65
C THR A 291 4.75 -6.12 38.58
N CYS A 292 5.79 -5.32 38.33
CA CYS A 292 6.82 -5.66 37.36
C CYS A 292 7.97 -6.47 37.97
N GLN A 293 8.53 -7.36 37.14
CA GLN A 293 9.75 -8.09 37.42
C GLN A 293 10.73 -7.89 36.27
N ILE A 294 12.00 -7.63 36.59
CA ILE A 294 13.06 -7.58 35.58
C ILE A 294 13.72 -8.96 35.52
N SER A 295 13.68 -9.59 34.34
CA SER A 295 14.17 -10.96 34.15
C SER A 295 15.56 -11.04 33.50
N SER A 296 16.09 -9.94 32.95
CA SER A 296 17.39 -9.93 32.26
C SER A 296 17.97 -8.52 32.15
N GLY A 297 19.23 -8.42 31.72
CA GLY A 297 19.87 -7.15 31.35
C GLY A 297 20.38 -6.29 32.52
N ILE A 298 20.34 -6.84 33.74
CA ILE A 298 20.82 -6.19 34.96
C ILE A 298 21.79 -7.11 35.70
N ALA A 299 22.90 -6.55 36.18
CA ALA A 299 23.84 -7.18 37.10
C ALA A 299 24.21 -6.16 38.19
N ASP A 300 24.18 -6.56 39.46
CA ASP A 300 24.49 -5.70 40.61
C ASP A 300 23.75 -4.35 40.62
N GLY A 301 22.47 -4.36 40.20
CA GLY A 301 21.63 -3.15 40.12
C GLY A 301 21.97 -2.18 38.99
N LEU A 302 22.86 -2.58 38.07
CA LEU A 302 23.26 -1.80 36.91
C LEU A 302 22.87 -2.52 35.61
N THR A 303 22.47 -1.76 34.60
CA THR A 303 22.26 -2.31 33.26
C THR A 303 23.57 -2.83 32.67
N THR A 304 23.53 -3.97 32.00
CA THR A 304 24.72 -4.62 31.42
C THR A 304 24.98 -4.21 29.96
N GLY A 305 23.99 -3.60 29.31
CA GLY A 305 23.97 -3.37 27.87
C GLY A 305 23.33 -4.51 27.06
N SER A 306 23.03 -5.64 27.69
CA SER A 306 22.24 -6.72 27.08
C SER A 306 20.74 -6.43 27.18
N PRO A 307 19.89 -7.15 26.41
CA PRO A 307 18.45 -6.91 26.42
C PRO A 307 17.82 -7.04 27.81
N ILE A 308 17.00 -6.06 28.17
CA ILE A 308 16.27 -5.99 29.43
C ILE A 308 14.84 -6.51 29.17
N LYS A 309 14.48 -7.63 29.80
CA LYS A 309 13.11 -8.14 29.80
C LYS A 309 12.41 -7.65 31.07
N VAL A 310 11.26 -7.00 30.88
CA VAL A 310 10.34 -6.63 31.95
C VAL A 310 9.03 -7.37 31.73
N GLU A 311 8.53 -8.02 32.78
CA GLU A 311 7.31 -8.82 32.74
C GLU A 311 6.38 -8.46 33.91
N VAL A 312 5.08 -8.45 33.63
CA VAL A 312 4.00 -8.26 34.60
C VAL A 312 3.06 -9.45 34.48
N SER A 313 2.89 -10.19 35.56
CA SER A 313 2.02 -11.37 35.60
C SER A 313 0.56 -10.98 35.73
N ASN A 314 -0.32 -11.64 34.97
CA ASN A 314 -1.76 -11.41 35.05
C ASN A 314 -2.38 -12.23 36.19
N THR A 315 -2.91 -11.58 37.23
CA THR A 315 -3.45 -12.28 38.41
C THR A 315 -4.95 -12.61 38.32
N ASN A 316 -5.70 -12.01 37.41
CA ASN A 316 -7.17 -12.09 37.37
C ASN A 316 -7.68 -12.49 35.98
N THR A 317 -7.60 -13.78 35.65
CA THR A 317 -8.07 -14.35 34.38
C THR A 317 -9.53 -14.85 34.51
N ARG A 318 -10.50 -13.92 34.52
CA ARG A 318 -11.92 -14.29 34.42
C ARG A 318 -12.33 -14.47 32.96
N GLY A 319 -12.25 -15.70 32.44
CA GLY A 319 -12.63 -16.01 31.05
C GLY A 319 -14.15 -16.08 30.78
N ARG A 320 -14.98 -16.26 31.82
CA ARG A 320 -16.42 -16.59 31.67
C ARG A 320 -17.35 -15.41 31.34
N ASP A 321 -16.91 -14.17 31.52
CA ASP A 321 -17.77 -12.98 31.38
C ASP A 321 -17.98 -12.53 29.91
N TYR A 322 -17.43 -13.25 28.92
CA TYR A 322 -17.34 -12.80 27.52
C TYR A 322 -18.09 -13.68 26.50
N CYS A 323 -18.86 -14.68 26.93
CA CYS A 323 -19.52 -15.64 26.02
C CYS A 323 -20.44 -14.96 24.99
N GLU A 324 -21.13 -13.88 25.33
CA GLU A 324 -21.98 -13.14 24.39
C GLU A 324 -21.18 -12.32 23.36
N MET A 325 -19.97 -11.86 23.73
CA MET A 325 -19.06 -11.12 22.83
C MET A 325 -18.44 -12.01 21.74
N SER A 326 -18.58 -13.33 21.84
CA SER A 326 -18.20 -14.26 20.78
C SER A 326 -19.09 -14.18 19.53
N LYS A 327 -20.24 -13.50 19.60
CA LYS A 327 -21.23 -13.44 18.51
C LYS A 327 -21.30 -12.10 17.79
N VAL A 328 -20.73 -11.04 18.36
CA VAL A 328 -20.86 -9.66 17.86
C VAL A 328 -19.49 -8.97 17.84
N TYR A 329 -19.29 -8.00 16.95
CA TYR A 329 -18.13 -7.11 16.97
C TYR A 329 -18.47 -5.82 17.69
N ARG A 330 -17.64 -5.39 18.66
CA ARG A 330 -17.88 -4.15 19.38
C ARG A 330 -17.57 -2.95 18.46
N PRO A 331 -18.48 -1.97 18.33
CA PRO A 331 -18.23 -0.76 17.55
C PRO A 331 -16.93 -0.06 17.96
N SER A 332 -16.14 0.37 16.98
CA SER A 332 -14.86 1.05 17.18
C SER A 332 -13.76 0.27 17.95
N HIS A 333 -13.96 -1.03 18.19
CA HIS A 333 -12.93 -1.94 18.69
C HIS A 333 -12.26 -2.72 17.56
N ALA A 334 -11.11 -3.30 17.86
CA ALA A 334 -10.32 -4.08 16.89
C ALA A 334 -10.90 -5.47 16.56
N ASP A 335 -12.08 -5.83 17.08
CA ASP A 335 -12.58 -7.20 17.00
C ASP A 335 -12.74 -7.67 15.54
N ALA A 336 -13.36 -6.83 14.70
CA ALA A 336 -13.59 -7.15 13.29
C ALA A 336 -12.29 -7.05 12.48
N THR A 337 -11.45 -6.04 12.74
CA THR A 337 -10.20 -5.85 12.00
C THR A 337 -9.19 -6.98 12.28
N TYR A 338 -9.12 -7.48 13.52
CA TYR A 338 -8.34 -8.68 13.85
C TYR A 338 -8.86 -9.91 13.13
N ASP A 339 -10.18 -10.13 13.16
CA ASP A 339 -10.79 -11.31 12.56
C ASP A 339 -10.62 -11.32 11.03
N PHE A 340 -10.82 -10.17 10.38
CA PHE A 340 -10.61 -10.04 8.93
C PHE A 340 -9.15 -10.16 8.51
N LYS A 341 -8.22 -9.65 9.32
CA LYS A 341 -6.78 -9.67 8.99
C LYS A 341 -6.13 -11.01 9.30
N TYR A 342 -6.43 -11.60 10.44
CA TYR A 342 -5.73 -12.76 10.97
C TYR A 342 -6.59 -14.04 10.99
N GLY A 343 -7.89 -13.96 10.71
CA GLY A 343 -8.81 -15.10 10.77
C GLY A 343 -9.04 -15.64 12.19
N LEU A 344 -8.55 -14.92 13.20
CA LEU A 344 -8.68 -15.28 14.60
C LEU A 344 -8.81 -14.02 15.45
N ARG A 345 -9.69 -14.08 16.45
CA ARG A 345 -9.86 -13.03 17.44
C ARG A 345 -9.81 -13.60 18.85
N SER A 346 -9.16 -12.87 19.75
CA SER A 346 -9.21 -13.15 21.18
C SER A 346 -10.49 -12.54 21.74
N ILE A 347 -11.49 -13.39 22.00
CA ILE A 347 -12.81 -12.99 22.49
C ILE A 347 -12.70 -12.43 23.93
N GLU A 348 -11.72 -12.90 24.69
CA GLU A 348 -11.48 -12.48 26.07
C GLU A 348 -10.72 -11.14 26.12
N GLY A 349 -11.39 -10.11 26.63
CA GLY A 349 -10.78 -8.80 26.95
C GLY A 349 -10.11 -8.05 25.78
N GLY A 350 -10.37 -8.43 24.53
CA GLY A 350 -9.77 -7.83 23.33
C GLY A 350 -8.31 -8.20 23.08
N GLY A 351 -7.81 -9.25 23.74
CA GLY A 351 -6.48 -9.82 23.52
C GLY A 351 -5.36 -8.77 23.49
N ARG A 352 -4.68 -8.67 22.35
CA ARG A 352 -3.53 -7.78 22.11
C ARG A 352 -3.90 -6.31 21.85
N SER A 353 -5.11 -6.04 21.35
CA SER A 353 -5.63 -4.67 21.16
C SER A 353 -6.07 -3.99 22.46
N SER A 354 -6.02 -4.72 23.57
CA SER A 354 -6.39 -4.21 24.88
C SER A 354 -5.41 -3.14 25.36
N ALA A 355 -5.94 -2.16 26.10
CA ALA A 355 -5.13 -1.13 26.77
C ALA A 355 -4.10 -1.71 27.74
N ARG A 356 -4.22 -3.00 28.14
CA ARG A 356 -3.21 -3.70 28.93
C ARG A 356 -1.83 -3.71 28.26
N GLU A 357 -1.77 -3.73 26.92
CA GLU A 357 -0.52 -3.65 26.15
C GLU A 357 0.35 -2.45 26.51
N THR A 358 -0.27 -1.36 26.95
CA THR A 358 0.46 -0.15 27.36
C THR A 358 1.38 -0.37 28.57
N ILE A 359 1.23 -1.47 29.34
CA ILE A 359 2.19 -1.86 30.39
C ILE A 359 3.62 -1.95 29.81
N GLY A 360 3.79 -2.64 28.68
CA GLY A 360 5.10 -2.77 28.05
C GLY A 360 5.66 -1.42 27.57
N ARG A 361 4.77 -0.50 27.15
CA ARG A 361 5.18 0.85 26.74
C ARG A 361 5.58 1.73 27.92
N VAL A 362 4.83 1.67 29.02
CA VAL A 362 5.12 2.43 30.24
C VAL A 362 6.39 1.92 30.89
N ALA A 363 6.62 0.60 30.93
CA ALA A 363 7.86 0.03 31.45
C ALA A 363 9.09 0.47 30.64
N ALA A 364 9.02 0.39 29.31
CA ALA A 364 10.08 0.91 28.45
C ALA A 364 10.25 2.44 28.58
N GLY A 365 9.13 3.16 28.70
CA GLY A 365 9.10 4.61 28.90
C GLY A 365 9.74 5.06 30.21
N ALA A 366 9.58 4.30 31.30
CA ALA A 366 10.20 4.58 32.60
C ALA A 366 11.73 4.52 32.50
N ILE A 367 12.26 3.49 31.82
CA ILE A 367 13.70 3.34 31.57
C ILE A 367 14.21 4.48 30.67
N ALA A 368 13.50 4.78 29.58
CA ALA A 368 13.86 5.88 28.69
C ALA A 368 13.85 7.24 29.40
N LYS A 369 12.83 7.49 30.24
CA LYS A 369 12.72 8.71 31.06
C LYS A 369 13.88 8.82 32.04
N LYS A 370 14.32 7.72 32.66
CA LYS A 370 15.48 7.68 33.55
C LYS A 370 16.78 8.02 32.82
N ILE A 371 16.99 7.47 31.62
CA ILE A 371 18.15 7.79 30.76
C ILE A 371 18.16 9.27 30.41
N LEU A 372 17.03 9.80 29.93
CA LEU A 372 16.90 11.19 29.49
C LEU A 372 17.15 12.18 30.64
N LYS A 373 16.63 11.87 31.83
CA LYS A 373 16.84 12.65 33.06
C LYS A 373 18.31 12.66 33.46
N GLN A 374 19.01 11.52 33.42
CA GLN A 374 20.44 11.46 33.76
C GLN A 374 21.34 12.14 32.71
N PHE A 375 21.00 12.01 31.42
CA PHE A 375 21.84 12.51 30.34
C PHE A 375 21.73 14.03 30.12
N SER A 376 20.52 14.57 30.21
CA SER A 376 20.23 15.96 29.81
C SER A 376 19.36 16.74 30.79
N GLY A 377 18.94 16.11 31.89
CA GLY A 377 17.95 16.71 32.78
C GLY A 377 16.58 16.86 32.12
N THR A 378 16.29 16.10 31.05
CA THR A 378 14.99 16.16 30.36
C THR A 378 13.88 15.72 31.30
N GLU A 379 12.82 16.51 31.34
CA GLU A 379 11.60 16.21 32.10
C GLU A 379 10.45 15.97 31.14
N VAL A 380 9.70 14.89 31.35
CA VAL A 380 8.48 14.57 30.59
C VAL A 380 7.32 14.59 31.58
N LEU A 381 6.41 15.54 31.38
CA LEU A 381 5.20 15.74 32.18
C LEU A 381 3.99 15.60 31.27
N ALA A 382 2.90 15.03 31.79
CA ALA A 382 1.65 14.93 31.06
C ALA A 382 0.48 15.15 32.00
N TYR A 383 -0.53 15.89 31.54
CA TYR A 383 -1.71 16.23 32.33
C TYR A 383 -2.95 16.28 31.46
N THR A 384 -4.13 16.16 32.07
CA THR A 384 -5.41 16.22 31.35
C THR A 384 -5.81 17.68 31.13
N SER A 385 -5.85 18.11 29.88
CA SER A 385 -6.25 19.46 29.49
C SER A 385 -7.70 19.56 29.03
N ARG A 386 -8.34 18.44 28.68
CA ARG A 386 -9.76 18.41 28.31
C ARG A 386 -10.42 17.11 28.70
N VAL A 387 -11.67 17.21 29.14
CA VAL A 387 -12.61 16.08 29.16
C VAL A 387 -13.92 16.55 28.57
N HIS A 388 -14.41 15.85 27.54
CA HIS A 388 -15.61 16.22 26.81
C HIS A 388 -15.57 17.70 26.36
N LYS A 389 -16.54 18.52 26.79
CA LYS A 389 -16.67 19.95 26.46
C LYS A 389 -15.89 20.87 27.40
N VAL A 390 -15.37 20.37 28.52
CA VAL A 390 -14.64 21.17 29.50
C VAL A 390 -13.18 21.23 29.11
N VAL A 391 -12.73 22.41 28.68
CA VAL A 391 -11.35 22.68 28.22
C VAL A 391 -10.65 23.53 29.27
N LEU A 392 -9.47 23.11 29.72
CA LEU A 392 -8.55 23.95 30.48
C LEU A 392 -7.87 24.92 29.51
N PRO A 393 -8.08 26.24 29.64
CA PRO A 393 -7.37 27.24 28.84
C PRO A 393 -5.86 27.12 29.01
N GLU A 394 -5.12 27.24 27.91
CA GLU A 394 -3.66 27.06 27.89
C GLU A 394 -2.92 28.13 28.71
N ASP A 395 -3.45 29.34 28.77
CA ASP A 395 -2.91 30.49 29.52
C ASP A 395 -2.96 30.30 31.05
N LEU A 396 -3.74 29.34 31.55
CA LEU A 396 -3.83 29.02 32.98
C LEU A 396 -2.78 28.00 33.45
N VAL A 397 -1.92 27.51 32.55
CA VAL A 397 -0.86 26.57 32.88
C VAL A 397 0.49 27.15 32.49
N ASP A 398 1.29 27.49 33.50
CA ASP A 398 2.69 27.87 33.28
C ASP A 398 3.53 26.62 32.99
N TYR A 399 3.95 26.48 31.74
CA TYR A 399 4.73 25.34 31.26
C TYR A 399 6.16 25.31 31.78
N ASP A 400 6.69 26.37 32.38
CA ASP A 400 8.04 26.38 32.96
C ASP A 400 8.02 25.98 34.43
N THR A 401 6.95 26.33 35.17
CA THR A 401 6.87 26.05 36.62
C THR A 401 6.03 24.83 37.00
N LEU A 402 5.25 24.26 36.08
CA LEU A 402 4.39 23.10 36.35
C LEU A 402 5.19 21.94 36.98
N THR A 403 4.67 21.36 38.08
CA THR A 403 5.31 20.24 38.80
C THR A 403 4.47 18.96 38.74
N LEU A 404 5.13 17.81 38.99
CA LEU A 404 4.44 16.53 39.05
C LEU A 404 3.42 16.47 40.21
N ASP A 405 3.74 17.08 41.36
CA ASP A 405 2.85 17.09 42.53
C ASP A 405 1.55 17.84 42.25
N GLN A 406 1.61 18.93 41.48
CA GLN A 406 0.41 19.64 41.02
C GLN A 406 -0.46 18.74 40.14
N ILE A 407 0.16 17.97 39.24
CA ILE A 407 -0.54 17.04 38.35
C ILE A 407 -1.16 15.90 39.17
N GLU A 408 -0.43 15.26 40.06
CA GLU A 408 -0.91 14.10 40.83
C GLU A 408 -1.81 14.48 42.03
N SER A 409 -2.07 15.78 42.25
CA SER A 409 -2.89 16.29 43.35
C SER A 409 -4.36 15.87 43.31
N ASN A 410 -4.85 15.38 42.16
CA ASN A 410 -6.26 15.06 41.96
C ASN A 410 -6.47 13.91 40.96
N ILE A 411 -7.67 13.32 41.00
CA ILE A 411 -8.01 12.09 40.27
C ILE A 411 -8.03 12.22 38.75
N VAL A 412 -8.15 13.44 38.21
CA VAL A 412 -8.17 13.71 36.76
C VAL A 412 -6.81 14.19 36.24
N ARG A 413 -5.81 14.30 37.11
CA ARG A 413 -4.47 14.79 36.78
C ARG A 413 -4.46 16.14 36.05
N CYS A 414 -5.28 17.07 36.52
CA CYS A 414 -5.35 18.44 36.00
C CYS A 414 -4.60 19.39 36.95
N PRO A 415 -3.65 20.21 36.46
CA PRO A 415 -2.82 21.04 37.34
C PRO A 415 -3.57 22.23 37.95
N ASN A 416 -4.70 22.63 37.37
CA ASN A 416 -5.53 23.72 37.87
C ASN A 416 -6.67 23.14 38.74
N PRO A 417 -6.72 23.41 40.06
CA PRO A 417 -7.72 22.82 40.95
C PRO A 417 -9.16 23.19 40.60
N GLU A 418 -9.42 24.41 40.13
CA GLU A 418 -10.76 24.86 39.75
C GLU A 418 -11.29 24.06 38.55
N TYR A 419 -10.44 23.90 37.53
CA TYR A 419 -10.77 23.09 36.36
C TYR A 419 -10.78 21.60 36.66
N ALA A 420 -9.97 21.12 37.60
CA ALA A 420 -10.04 19.73 38.05
C ALA A 420 -11.46 19.38 38.55
N VAL A 421 -12.09 20.27 39.33
CA VAL A 421 -13.48 20.09 39.79
C VAL A 421 -14.45 20.04 38.61
N LYS A 422 -14.30 20.96 37.62
CA LYS A 422 -15.16 20.99 36.42
C LYS A 422 -15.01 19.73 35.57
N LEU A 423 -13.78 19.24 35.39
CA LEU A 423 -13.47 18.02 34.65
C LEU A 423 -14.04 16.79 35.36
N ILE A 424 -13.91 16.70 36.68
CA ILE A 424 -14.52 15.62 37.48
C ILE A 424 -16.04 15.62 37.32
N ALA A 425 -16.68 16.78 37.40
CA ALA A 425 -18.13 16.90 37.21
C ALA A 425 -18.56 16.46 35.80
N ALA A 426 -17.77 16.77 34.77
CA ALA A 426 -18.05 16.32 33.40
C ALA A 426 -17.94 14.78 33.27
N ILE A 427 -16.96 14.15 33.92
CA ILE A 427 -16.82 12.69 33.97
C ILE A 427 -18.01 12.06 34.68
N ASP A 428 -18.37 12.60 35.86
CA ASP A 428 -19.45 12.07 36.68
C ASP A 428 -20.79 12.17 35.93
N ALA A 429 -21.08 13.28 35.24
CA ALA A 429 -22.28 13.45 34.43
C ALA A 429 -22.39 12.43 33.28
N VAL A 430 -21.29 12.16 32.58
CA VAL A 430 -21.27 11.17 31.49
C VAL A 430 -21.41 9.75 32.05
N ARG A 431 -20.76 9.45 33.16
CA ARG A 431 -20.86 8.14 33.83
C ARG A 431 -22.28 7.86 34.32
N GLU A 432 -22.97 8.85 34.90
CA GLU A 432 -24.37 8.71 35.35
C GLU A 432 -25.33 8.41 34.19
N SER A 433 -25.03 8.91 32.99
CA SER A 433 -25.79 8.59 31.77
C SER A 433 -25.46 7.23 31.16
N GLY A 434 -24.47 6.50 31.71
CA GLY A 434 -24.03 5.21 31.17
C GLY A 434 -23.25 5.31 29.85
N ASP A 435 -22.71 6.49 29.52
CA ASP A 435 -21.89 6.71 28.33
C ASP A 435 -20.40 6.88 28.71
N SER A 436 -19.55 7.14 27.72
CA SER A 436 -18.11 7.37 27.86
C SER A 436 -17.70 8.68 27.19
N ALA A 437 -16.65 9.32 27.72
CA ALA A 437 -16.11 10.56 27.19
C ALA A 437 -14.64 10.41 26.81
N GLY A 438 -14.26 11.02 25.69
CA GLY A 438 -12.86 11.26 25.37
C GLY A 438 -12.26 12.44 26.16
N GLY A 439 -10.97 12.66 25.96
CA GLY A 439 -10.24 13.78 26.54
C GLY A 439 -8.98 14.12 25.76
N ILE A 440 -8.34 15.24 26.14
CA ILE A 440 -7.01 15.61 25.67
C ILE A 440 -6.03 15.50 26.84
N VAL A 441 -4.92 14.82 26.56
CA VAL A 441 -3.74 14.82 27.43
C VAL A 441 -2.70 15.72 26.78
N THR A 442 -2.27 16.76 27.49
CA THR A 442 -1.17 17.62 27.07
C THR A 442 0.12 17.07 27.63
N CYS A 443 1.14 16.90 26.79
CA CYS A 443 2.47 16.45 27.16
C CYS A 443 3.47 17.60 27.00
N ILE A 444 4.25 17.85 28.05
CA ILE A 444 5.30 18.86 28.07
C ILE A 444 6.63 18.13 28.23
N VAL A 445 7.59 18.47 27.37
CA VAL A 445 8.95 17.99 27.48
C VAL A 445 9.88 19.17 27.65
N ARG A 446 10.57 19.24 28.79
CA ARG A 446 11.53 20.31 29.13
C ARG A 446 12.96 19.81 29.00
N ASN A 447 13.89 20.74 28.85
CA ASN A 447 15.33 20.48 28.74
C ASN A 447 15.69 19.50 27.59
N VAL A 448 14.91 19.55 26.52
CA VAL A 448 15.11 18.70 25.34
C VAL A 448 16.47 19.04 24.69
N PRO A 449 17.32 18.06 24.37
CA PRO A 449 18.49 18.28 23.53
C PRO A 449 18.06 18.89 22.18
N ARG A 450 18.77 19.90 21.66
CA ARG A 450 18.36 20.64 20.45
C ARG A 450 18.15 19.71 19.24
N GLN A 451 16.89 19.30 18.98
CA GLN A 451 16.24 18.85 17.73
C GLN A 451 15.04 17.93 18.03
N ALA A 452 13.80 18.46 18.09
CA ALA A 452 12.58 17.64 17.98
C ALA A 452 11.35 18.50 17.63
N SER A 453 10.62 18.11 16.58
CA SER A 453 9.25 18.57 16.28
C SER A 453 8.29 17.39 16.50
N ILE A 454 7.15 17.57 17.19
CA ILE A 454 6.25 16.46 17.53
C ILE A 454 4.77 16.84 17.31
N GLY A 455 4.13 16.19 16.35
CA GLY A 455 2.67 16.18 16.17
C GLY A 455 2.27 15.44 14.89
N PHE A 456 1.37 14.45 14.98
CA PHE A 456 0.71 13.79 13.84
C PHE A 456 -0.69 13.31 14.24
N GLU A 457 -1.62 13.25 13.27
CA GLU A 457 -3.04 12.93 13.50
C GLU A 457 -3.58 11.90 12.50
N PHE A 458 -4.57 11.11 12.93
CA PHE A 458 -5.34 10.17 12.11
C PHE A 458 -6.85 10.33 12.39
N GLY A 459 -7.69 10.16 11.36
CA GLY A 459 -9.15 10.19 11.49
C GLY A 459 -9.69 11.54 11.95
N SER A 460 -10.58 11.52 12.95
CA SER A 460 -11.10 12.74 13.60
C SER A 460 -10.02 13.52 14.36
N GLY A 461 -8.80 12.99 14.50
CA GLY A 461 -7.67 13.67 15.13
C GLY A 461 -8.02 14.22 16.52
N PHE A 462 -7.58 15.43 16.82
CA PHE A 462 -7.95 16.11 18.08
C PHE A 462 -9.43 16.55 18.15
N ALA A 463 -10.17 16.55 17.04
CA ALA A 463 -11.61 16.84 17.08
C ALA A 463 -12.42 15.67 17.67
N GLY A 464 -11.89 14.44 17.64
CA GLY A 464 -12.53 13.28 18.26
C GLY A 464 -12.68 13.41 19.77
N SER A 465 -11.76 14.10 20.46
CA SER A 465 -11.79 14.22 21.92
C SER A 465 -12.79 15.24 22.47
N SER A 466 -13.59 15.90 21.62
CA SER A 466 -14.77 16.68 22.05
C SER A 466 -16.08 15.89 21.95
N MET A 467 -16.03 14.67 21.43
CA MET A 467 -17.20 13.82 21.20
C MET A 467 -17.34 12.76 22.31
N THR A 468 -18.56 12.31 22.55
CA THR A 468 -18.85 11.13 23.39
C THR A 468 -18.62 9.82 22.62
N GLY A 469 -18.57 8.68 23.32
CA GLY A 469 -18.44 7.38 22.67
C GLY A 469 -19.62 7.07 21.74
N SER A 470 -20.84 7.39 22.16
CA SER A 470 -22.05 7.25 21.32
C SER A 470 -22.01 8.13 20.07
N GLU A 471 -21.42 9.33 20.17
CA GLU A 471 -21.23 10.23 19.04
C GLU A 471 -20.04 9.85 18.15
N HIS A 472 -18.96 9.26 18.69
CA HIS A 472 -17.71 9.03 17.96
C HIS A 472 -17.63 7.64 17.33
N ASN A 473 -18.09 6.60 18.02
CA ASN A 473 -17.86 5.21 17.62
C ASN A 473 -18.41 4.90 16.22
N ASP A 474 -17.56 4.30 15.40
CA ASP A 474 -17.92 3.85 14.06
C ASP A 474 -18.65 2.50 14.14
N ALA A 475 -19.98 2.53 14.10
CA ALA A 475 -20.82 1.33 14.14
C ALA A 475 -20.65 0.47 12.87
N PHE A 476 -20.55 -0.85 13.03
CA PHE A 476 -20.50 -1.78 11.91
C PHE A 476 -21.89 -2.05 11.32
N CYS A 477 -21.96 -2.19 10.00
CA CYS A 477 -23.15 -2.59 9.24
C CYS A 477 -22.77 -3.47 8.05
N VAL A 478 -23.72 -4.26 7.59
CA VAL A 478 -23.59 -5.07 6.36
C VAL A 478 -24.15 -4.26 5.20
N ASP A 479 -23.38 -4.08 4.13
CA ASP A 479 -23.84 -3.42 2.90
C ASP A 479 -24.76 -4.32 2.07
N GLU A 480 -25.38 -3.77 1.03
CA GLU A 480 -26.31 -4.48 0.13
C GLU A 480 -25.69 -5.72 -0.54
N ASN A 481 -24.35 -5.80 -0.58
CA ASN A 481 -23.60 -6.92 -1.15
C ASN A 481 -23.13 -7.92 -0.08
N GLY A 482 -23.63 -7.82 1.15
CA GLY A 482 -23.25 -8.70 2.25
C GLY A 482 -21.88 -8.41 2.87
N ARG A 483 -21.24 -7.27 2.55
CA ARG A 483 -19.91 -6.92 3.09
C ARG A 483 -20.02 -6.05 4.33
N MET A 484 -19.23 -6.38 5.35
CA MET A 484 -19.13 -5.57 6.57
C MET A 484 -18.37 -4.26 6.32
N ARG A 485 -18.95 -3.15 6.75
CA ARG A 485 -18.37 -1.79 6.69
C ARG A 485 -18.72 -1.01 7.96
N THR A 486 -18.03 0.10 8.20
CA THR A 486 -18.44 1.07 9.22
C THR A 486 -19.42 2.09 8.64
N LYS A 487 -20.41 2.54 9.43
CA LYS A 487 -21.37 3.58 9.03
C LYS A 487 -20.72 4.96 8.88
N THR A 488 -19.67 5.21 9.66
CA THR A 488 -18.86 6.43 9.66
C THR A 488 -17.37 6.05 9.60
N ASN A 489 -16.48 7.02 9.41
CA ASN A 489 -15.03 6.79 9.36
C ASN A 489 -14.26 7.76 10.28
N ARG A 490 -14.75 7.94 11.51
CA ARG A 490 -14.12 8.84 12.49
C ARG A 490 -12.80 8.31 13.00
N SER A 491 -12.59 6.99 12.94
CA SER A 491 -11.33 6.33 13.25
C SER A 491 -10.25 6.52 12.17
N GLY A 492 -10.59 7.11 11.00
CA GLY A 492 -9.63 7.32 9.92
C GLY A 492 -9.12 6.04 9.29
N GLY A 493 -9.92 4.99 9.31
CA GLY A 493 -9.58 3.67 8.78
C GLY A 493 -8.68 2.83 9.68
N ILE A 494 -8.29 3.35 10.86
CA ILE A 494 -7.43 2.62 11.81
C ILE A 494 -8.23 2.33 13.08
N GLN A 495 -8.45 1.05 13.40
CA GLN A 495 -9.17 0.66 14.63
C GLN A 495 -8.36 -0.38 15.41
N GLY A 496 -7.98 -0.03 16.64
CA GLY A 496 -7.09 -0.85 17.44
C GLY A 496 -5.67 -0.99 16.86
N GLY A 497 -5.23 0.00 16.07
CA GLY A 497 -3.89 0.01 15.45
C GLY A 497 -3.75 -0.86 14.20
N ILE A 498 -4.87 -1.30 13.59
CA ILE A 498 -4.94 -2.06 12.34
C ILE A 498 -5.59 -1.23 11.25
#